data_AF-A0A1Y5XU49-F1
#
_entry.id   AF-A0A1Y5XU49-F1
#
_cell.length_a   1.000
_cell.length_b   1.000
_cell.length_c   1.000
_cell.angle_alpha   90.00
_cell.angle_beta   90.00
_cell.angle_gamma   90.00
#
_symmetry.space_group_name_H-M   'P 1'
#
loop_
_entity.id
_entity.type
_entity.pdbx_description
1 polymer ?
#
loop_
_entity_poly.entity_id
_entity_poly.type
_entity_poly.pdbx_seq_one_letter_code
_entity_poly.pdbx_strand_id
1 'polypeptide(L)'
;MEHQPHRSPDDDPRGPEAERLHPAEIDLTGAIQQDDALQDVIDDAIVEAVAVNGEVPDWGARAIARALANRLDDPISGPLHHFAATSHADKEAIARELAGMHSSISPDDTETRDWINRLGTYVIKLPDQEEPPQEQTREVPIDGTPLEKVSAYFRIAFARADARGEALPAEDAQNLATALSALLLDPDSEMARFADTGDANPVRLHQECQLLKRHGWRTADVGAWIERFEQHLASRTDLGRQPTAPPTTEDPKNSPQVEQGIREAGDAFRAYLTLPSVDPGQTDLSKRYRDVYIGSFTSMDELVDVLADIPTAMTAIRAAAEGWGLADYVSLDRQKLHAMARETWDVVEFHGKFYVFMK
;
A
#
# COMPACT_ATOMS: atom_id res chain seq x y z
N MET A 1 -31.25 -49.48 -13.76
CA MET A 1 -30.08 -48.60 -13.55
C MET A 1 -30.59 -47.44 -12.73
N GLU A 2 -30.35 -47.48 -11.42
CA GLU A 2 -30.73 -46.41 -10.50
C GLU A 2 -29.65 -45.34 -10.54
N HIS A 3 -30.03 -44.10 -10.88
CA HIS A 3 -29.13 -42.96 -10.83
C HIS A 3 -28.97 -42.53 -9.37
N GLN A 4 -27.73 -42.58 -8.86
CA GLN A 4 -27.39 -41.96 -7.59
C GLN A 4 -27.61 -40.43 -7.68
N PRO A 5 -28.13 -39.79 -6.62
CA PRO A 5 -28.33 -38.35 -6.61
C PRO A 5 -26.98 -37.62 -6.63
N HIS A 6 -26.86 -36.63 -7.52
CA HIS A 6 -25.77 -35.66 -7.51
C HIS A 6 -25.76 -34.91 -6.17
N ARG A 7 -24.70 -35.08 -5.38
CA ARG A 7 -24.40 -34.18 -4.26
C ARG A 7 -24.00 -32.81 -4.80
N SER A 8 -24.50 -31.76 -4.17
CA SER A 8 -24.16 -30.38 -4.50
C SER A 8 -22.70 -30.10 -4.05
N PRO A 9 -21.92 -29.26 -4.74
CA PRO A 9 -20.56 -28.90 -4.33
C PRO A 9 -20.44 -28.21 -2.96
N ASP A 10 -21.58 -27.87 -2.34
CA ASP A 10 -21.67 -27.18 -1.04
C ASP A 10 -21.93 -28.12 0.15
N ASP A 11 -22.00 -29.44 -0.06
CA ASP A 11 -22.31 -30.41 1.01
C ASP A 11 -21.07 -30.98 1.75
N ASP A 12 -19.86 -30.52 1.43
CA ASP A 12 -18.67 -30.87 2.22
C ASP A 12 -18.46 -29.83 3.33
N PRO A 13 -18.46 -30.24 4.62
CA PRO A 13 -18.07 -29.34 5.70
C PRO A 13 -16.65 -28.86 5.44
N ARG A 14 -16.51 -27.54 5.25
CA ARG A 14 -15.22 -26.88 5.06
C ARG A 14 -14.36 -27.20 6.28
N GLY A 15 -13.27 -27.92 6.07
CA GLY A 15 -12.33 -28.24 7.13
C GLY A 15 -11.59 -26.98 7.63
N PRO A 16 -11.05 -26.99 8.85
CA PRO A 16 -10.39 -25.83 9.50
C PRO A 16 -9.19 -25.26 8.72
N GLU A 17 -8.71 -25.94 7.67
CA GLU A 17 -7.67 -25.42 6.80
C GLU A 17 -8.17 -24.41 5.75
N ALA A 18 -9.50 -24.27 5.58
CA ALA A 18 -10.16 -23.33 4.68
C ALA A 18 -10.66 -22.04 5.37
N GLU A 19 -10.49 -21.93 6.69
CA GLU A 19 -10.76 -20.74 7.51
C GLU A 19 -9.46 -20.06 7.99
N ARG A 20 -8.33 -20.37 7.35
CA ARG A 20 -7.10 -19.62 7.57
C ARG A 20 -7.26 -18.24 6.93
N LEU A 21 -7.62 -17.26 7.75
CA LEU A 21 -7.44 -15.85 7.43
C LEU A 21 -6.02 -15.69 6.88
N HIS A 22 -5.88 -15.05 5.71
CA HIS A 22 -4.55 -14.82 5.18
C HIS A 22 -3.77 -14.01 6.24
N PRO A 23 -2.45 -14.22 6.43
CA PRO A 23 -1.61 -13.46 7.37
C PRO A 23 -1.61 -11.92 7.21
N ALA A 24 -2.50 -11.37 6.37
CA ALA A 24 -2.73 -9.97 6.07
C ALA A 24 -4.17 -9.49 6.40
N GLU A 25 -5.05 -10.30 7.01
CA GLU A 25 -6.45 -9.89 7.28
C GLU A 25 -6.67 -9.17 8.62
N ILE A 26 -5.75 -9.33 9.58
CA ILE A 26 -5.83 -8.63 10.86
C ILE A 26 -4.88 -7.44 10.88
N ASP A 27 -5.46 -6.26 11.13
CA ASP A 27 -4.72 -5.04 11.34
C ASP A 27 -4.11 -4.99 12.75
N LEU A 28 -2.84 -5.38 12.83
CA LEU A 28 -2.04 -5.25 14.06
C LEU A 28 -1.55 -3.81 14.31
N THR A 29 -1.80 -2.87 13.41
CA THR A 29 -1.41 -1.46 13.57
C THR A 29 -2.41 -0.67 14.41
N GLY A 30 -3.64 -1.19 14.59
CA GLY A 30 -4.67 -0.48 15.34
C GLY A 30 -5.35 0.65 14.60
N ALA A 31 -5.13 0.77 13.29
CA ALA A 31 -5.84 1.73 12.45
C ALA A 31 -7.33 1.34 12.30
N ILE A 32 -7.65 0.06 12.43
CA ILE A 32 -9.00 -0.49 12.35
C ILE A 32 -9.34 -1.22 13.66
N GLN A 33 -10.49 -0.90 14.25
CA GLN A 33 -11.04 -1.67 15.37
C GLN A 33 -11.59 -3.01 14.87
N GLN A 34 -11.04 -4.12 15.37
CA GLN A 34 -11.35 -5.48 14.92
C GLN A 34 -11.40 -6.47 16.09
N ASP A 35 -12.02 -6.09 17.22
CA ASP A 35 -11.94 -6.86 18.47
C ASP A 35 -12.43 -8.32 18.32
N ASP A 36 -13.54 -8.54 17.61
CA ASP A 36 -14.09 -9.90 17.39
C ASP A 36 -13.15 -10.77 16.52
N ALA A 37 -12.61 -10.21 15.43
CA ALA A 37 -11.69 -10.96 14.56
C ALA A 37 -10.35 -11.24 15.27
N LEU A 38 -9.91 -10.31 16.12
CA LEU A 38 -8.70 -10.48 16.92
C LEU A 38 -8.89 -11.57 17.98
N GLN A 39 -10.08 -11.66 18.58
CA GLN A 39 -10.45 -12.74 19.49
C GLN A 39 -10.36 -14.10 18.81
N ASP A 40 -10.98 -14.27 17.64
CA ASP A 40 -10.98 -15.54 16.91
C ASP A 40 -9.54 -16.03 16.64
N VAL A 41 -8.65 -15.11 16.22
CA VAL A 41 -7.23 -15.44 15.99
C VAL A 41 -6.49 -15.76 17.28
N ILE A 42 -6.80 -15.11 18.40
CA ILE A 42 -6.22 -15.46 19.69
C ILE A 42 -6.66 -16.86 20.12
N ASP A 43 -7.94 -17.20 19.94
CA ASP A 43 -8.46 -18.52 20.29
C ASP A 43 -7.79 -19.62 19.47
N ASP A 44 -7.59 -19.41 18.16
CA ASP A 44 -6.81 -20.30 17.30
C ASP A 44 -5.36 -20.46 17.79
N ALA A 45 -4.70 -19.37 18.18
CA ALA A 45 -3.34 -19.40 18.70
C ALA A 45 -3.24 -20.18 20.01
N ILE A 46 -4.27 -20.09 20.86
CA ILE A 46 -4.35 -20.82 22.12
C ILE A 46 -4.55 -22.32 21.86
N VAL A 47 -5.42 -22.69 20.92
CA VAL A 47 -5.61 -24.10 20.51
C VAL A 47 -4.30 -24.69 19.99
N GLU A 48 -3.57 -23.96 19.14
CA GLU A 48 -2.27 -24.39 18.65
C GLU A 48 -1.24 -24.49 19.80
N ALA A 49 -1.21 -23.51 20.70
CA ALA A 49 -0.31 -23.54 21.85
C ALA A 49 -0.53 -24.79 22.71
N VAL A 50 -1.78 -25.17 22.98
CA VAL A 50 -2.12 -26.39 23.73
C VAL A 50 -1.58 -27.64 23.05
N ALA A 51 -1.55 -27.68 21.71
CA ALA A 51 -0.96 -28.79 20.95
C ALA A 51 0.58 -28.83 21.00
N VAL A 52 1.25 -27.69 21.20
CA VAL A 52 2.73 -27.54 21.16
C VAL A 52 3.32 -27.21 22.54
N ASN A 53 2.88 -27.91 23.59
CA ASN A 53 3.37 -27.75 24.98
C ASN A 53 3.11 -26.38 25.64
N GLY A 54 2.02 -25.72 25.25
CA GLY A 54 1.52 -24.49 25.88
C GLY A 54 2.21 -23.20 25.42
N GLU A 55 3.06 -23.24 24.39
CA GLU A 55 3.73 -22.07 23.86
C GLU A 55 2.95 -21.44 22.72
N VAL A 56 2.60 -20.16 22.85
CA VAL A 56 1.87 -19.43 21.81
C VAL A 56 2.81 -19.12 20.65
N PRO A 57 2.42 -19.34 19.39
CA PRO A 57 3.23 -18.96 18.24
C PRO A 57 3.40 -17.43 18.14
N ASP A 58 4.42 -16.96 17.41
CA ASP A 58 4.74 -15.52 17.30
C ASP A 58 3.55 -14.67 16.84
N TRP A 59 2.83 -15.12 15.82
CA TRP A 59 1.64 -14.43 15.32
C TRP A 59 0.55 -14.32 16.39
N GLY A 60 0.39 -15.36 17.21
CA GLY A 60 -0.56 -15.38 18.32
C GLY A 60 -0.13 -14.45 19.46
N ALA A 61 1.15 -14.41 19.78
CA ALA A 61 1.69 -13.48 20.77
C ALA A 61 1.47 -12.02 20.35
N ARG A 62 1.64 -11.69 19.07
CA ARG A 62 1.36 -10.36 18.52
C ARG A 62 -0.13 -10.00 18.54
N ALA A 63 -1.01 -10.95 18.21
CA ALA A 63 -2.45 -10.76 18.31
C ALA A 63 -2.89 -10.48 19.76
N ILE A 64 -2.39 -11.29 20.71
CA ILE A 64 -2.61 -11.08 22.15
C ILE A 64 -2.11 -9.70 22.57
N ALA A 65 -0.90 -9.31 22.16
CA ALA A 65 -0.34 -7.99 22.48
C ALA A 65 -1.21 -6.85 21.95
N ARG A 66 -1.76 -6.97 20.73
CA ARG A 66 -2.70 -5.98 20.18
C ARG A 66 -3.99 -5.91 20.99
N ALA A 67 -4.58 -7.06 21.35
CA ALA A 67 -5.82 -7.09 22.11
C ALA A 67 -5.64 -6.50 23.51
N LEU A 68 -4.49 -6.75 24.14
CA LEU A 68 -4.13 -6.14 25.41
C LEU A 68 -3.89 -4.64 25.27
N ALA A 69 -3.21 -4.18 24.21
CA ALA A 69 -3.04 -2.76 23.93
C ALA A 69 -4.39 -2.04 23.74
N ASN A 70 -5.36 -2.65 23.05
CA ASN A 70 -6.72 -2.09 22.90
C ASN A 70 -7.43 -1.80 24.23
N ARG A 71 -7.02 -2.43 25.33
CA ARG A 71 -7.60 -2.26 26.67
C ARG A 71 -6.93 -1.17 27.51
N LEU A 72 -5.85 -0.55 27.01
CA LEU A 72 -5.19 0.56 27.68
C LEU A 72 -5.88 1.90 27.37
N ASP A 73 -5.64 2.90 28.21
CA ASP A 73 -6.15 4.27 28.00
C ASP A 73 -5.66 4.87 26.68
N ASP A 74 -4.46 4.49 26.24
CA ASP A 74 -3.88 4.85 24.95
C ASP A 74 -3.49 3.57 24.17
N PRO A 75 -4.36 3.06 23.29
CA PRO A 75 -4.17 1.77 22.64
C PRO A 75 -3.16 1.78 21.49
N ILE A 76 -2.67 2.97 21.11
CA ILE A 76 -1.69 3.16 20.03
C ILE A 76 -0.35 3.66 20.55
N SER A 77 -0.22 3.88 21.87
CA SER A 77 1.07 4.13 22.49
C SER A 77 1.36 3.06 23.52
N GLY A 78 2.54 2.46 23.43
CA GLY A 78 2.98 1.47 24.40
C GLY A 78 3.82 0.34 23.82
N PRO A 79 4.64 -0.29 24.66
CA PRO A 79 5.41 -1.49 24.30
C PRO A 79 4.57 -2.62 23.70
N LEU A 80 3.36 -2.88 24.22
CA LEU A 80 2.45 -3.91 23.69
C LEU A 80 2.01 -3.62 22.25
N HIS A 81 1.60 -2.38 21.97
CA HIS A 81 1.25 -1.98 20.61
C HIS A 81 2.46 -2.08 19.68
N HIS A 82 3.62 -1.58 20.13
CA HIS A 82 4.85 -1.64 19.34
C HIS A 82 5.19 -3.07 18.96
N PHE A 83 5.18 -4.00 19.93
CA PHE A 83 5.44 -5.41 19.67
C PHE A 83 4.43 -6.03 18.70
N ALA A 84 3.14 -5.72 18.85
CA ALA A 84 2.12 -6.19 17.91
C ALA A 84 2.40 -5.73 16.47
N ALA A 85 2.75 -4.46 16.28
CA ALA A 85 2.98 -3.87 14.96
C ALA A 85 4.31 -4.31 14.34
N THR A 86 5.39 -4.39 15.12
CA THR A 86 6.76 -4.55 14.59
C THR A 86 7.36 -5.94 14.80
N SER A 87 6.73 -6.81 15.60
CA SER A 87 7.31 -8.07 16.11
C SER A 87 8.61 -7.91 16.92
N HIS A 88 8.99 -6.68 17.28
CA HIS A 88 10.17 -6.42 18.11
C HIS A 88 9.72 -6.14 19.55
N ALA A 89 10.25 -6.93 20.48
CA ALA A 89 9.84 -6.89 21.88
C ALA A 89 10.93 -6.24 22.75
N ASP A 90 10.62 -5.11 23.37
CA ASP A 90 11.32 -4.66 24.58
C ASP A 90 10.77 -5.46 25.76
N LYS A 91 11.49 -6.53 26.15
CA LYS A 91 11.05 -7.47 27.19
C LYS A 91 10.75 -6.76 28.52
N GLU A 92 11.59 -5.81 28.92
CA GLU A 92 11.43 -5.12 30.20
C GLU A 92 10.25 -4.16 30.16
N ALA A 93 10.08 -3.43 29.06
CA ALA A 93 8.98 -2.50 28.91
C ALA A 93 7.62 -3.24 28.81
N ILE A 94 7.55 -4.32 28.03
CA ILE A 94 6.34 -5.16 27.95
C ILE A 94 6.02 -5.79 29.31
N ALA A 95 7.03 -6.35 30.01
CA ALA A 95 6.80 -6.95 31.33
C ALA A 95 6.24 -5.93 32.35
N ARG A 96 6.73 -4.69 32.31
CA ARG A 96 6.25 -3.59 33.16
C ARG A 96 4.79 -3.23 32.84
N GLU A 97 4.45 -3.14 31.57
CA GLU A 97 3.09 -2.83 31.11
C GLU A 97 2.10 -3.94 31.48
N LEU A 98 2.47 -5.20 31.24
CA LEU A 98 1.68 -6.38 31.65
C LEU A 98 1.46 -6.45 33.17
N ALA A 99 2.47 -6.12 33.97
CA ALA A 99 2.33 -6.06 35.44
C ALA A 99 1.36 -4.96 35.88
N GLY A 100 1.36 -3.81 35.17
CA GLY A 100 0.38 -2.74 35.36
C GLY A 100 -1.04 -3.22 35.09
N MET A 101 -1.27 -3.85 33.93
CA MET A 101 -2.57 -4.42 33.56
C MET A 101 -3.04 -5.50 34.53
N HIS A 102 -2.16 -6.40 34.94
CA HIS A 102 -2.51 -7.45 35.91
C HIS A 102 -2.96 -6.89 37.26
N SER A 103 -2.44 -5.72 37.64
CA SER A 103 -2.81 -5.06 38.90
C SER A 103 -4.14 -4.29 38.81
N SER A 104 -4.52 -3.82 37.62
CA SER A 104 -5.76 -3.06 37.40
C SER A 104 -6.96 -3.93 37.06
N ILE A 105 -6.72 -5.17 36.60
CA ILE A 105 -7.78 -6.02 36.08
C ILE A 105 -8.70 -6.59 37.16
N SER A 106 -10.01 -6.68 36.83
CA SER A 106 -10.99 -7.32 37.70
C SER A 106 -10.60 -8.77 38.03
N PRO A 107 -10.79 -9.25 39.28
CA PRO A 107 -10.60 -10.65 39.64
C PRO A 107 -11.37 -11.63 38.72
N ASP A 108 -12.53 -11.22 38.23
CA ASP A 108 -13.43 -12.06 37.43
C ASP A 108 -13.08 -12.11 35.93
N ASP A 109 -12.18 -11.25 35.44
CA ASP A 109 -11.72 -11.27 34.04
C ASP A 109 -10.60 -12.32 33.87
N THR A 110 -11.02 -13.58 33.80
CA THR A 110 -10.12 -14.72 33.70
C THR A 110 -9.45 -14.82 32.34
N GLU A 111 -10.13 -14.37 31.29
CA GLU A 111 -9.65 -14.41 29.91
C GLU A 111 -8.42 -13.54 29.72
N THR A 112 -8.52 -12.26 30.07
CA THR A 112 -7.41 -11.32 29.91
C THR A 112 -6.24 -11.68 30.81
N ARG A 113 -6.52 -12.26 32.00
CA ARG A 113 -5.46 -12.80 32.85
C ARG A 113 -4.73 -13.96 32.19
N ASP A 114 -5.44 -14.83 31.48
CA ASP A 114 -4.82 -15.91 30.69
C ASP A 114 -3.94 -15.33 29.57
N TRP A 115 -4.43 -14.32 28.85
CA TRP A 115 -3.66 -13.61 27.82
C TRP A 115 -2.39 -12.97 28.35
N ILE A 116 -2.46 -12.25 29.47
CA ILE A 116 -1.30 -11.65 30.15
C ILE A 116 -0.27 -12.74 30.51
N ASN A 117 -0.71 -13.87 31.06
CA ASN A 117 0.19 -14.96 31.45
C ASN A 117 0.87 -15.62 30.24
N ARG A 118 0.12 -15.84 29.15
CA ARG A 118 0.65 -16.42 27.91
C ARG A 118 1.66 -15.51 27.24
N LEU A 119 1.32 -14.22 27.07
CA LEU A 119 2.23 -13.25 26.49
C LEU A 119 3.47 -13.04 27.37
N GLY A 120 3.30 -12.97 28.69
CA GLY A 120 4.41 -12.89 29.63
C GLY A 120 5.37 -14.09 29.51
N THR A 121 4.82 -15.30 29.38
CA THR A 121 5.62 -16.52 29.16
C THR A 121 6.37 -16.48 27.83
N TYR A 122 5.71 -16.03 26.76
CA TYR A 122 6.32 -15.85 25.44
C TYR A 122 7.50 -14.86 25.48
N VAL A 123 7.29 -13.68 26.06
CA VAL A 123 8.29 -12.61 26.15
C VAL A 123 9.54 -13.03 26.93
N ILE A 124 9.36 -13.83 28.00
CA ILE A 124 10.49 -14.39 28.77
C ILE A 124 11.33 -15.36 27.93
N LYS A 125 10.68 -16.14 27.06
CA LYS A 125 11.33 -17.17 26.22
C LYS A 125 11.97 -16.62 24.95
N LEU A 126 11.58 -15.43 24.51
CA LEU A 126 12.25 -14.78 23.38
C LEU A 126 13.76 -14.82 23.63
N PRO A 127 14.60 -15.08 22.61
CA PRO A 127 16.03 -14.91 22.78
C PRO A 127 16.27 -13.50 23.30
N ASP A 128 17.23 -13.33 24.22
CA ASP A 128 17.74 -11.98 24.45
C ASP A 128 18.12 -11.47 23.07
N GLN A 129 17.56 -10.32 22.68
CA GLN A 129 18.00 -9.69 21.46
C GLN A 129 19.49 -9.48 21.70
N GLU A 130 20.32 -10.36 21.09
CA GLU A 130 21.73 -10.12 20.98
C GLU A 130 21.79 -8.70 20.48
N GLU A 131 22.34 -7.79 21.30
CA GLU A 131 22.48 -6.37 20.95
C GLU A 131 22.85 -6.39 19.48
N PRO A 132 21.98 -5.86 18.58
CA PRO A 132 22.12 -6.08 17.14
C PRO A 132 23.58 -5.85 16.85
N PRO A 133 24.31 -6.88 16.36
CA PRO A 133 25.74 -6.94 16.54
C PRO A 133 26.29 -5.57 16.22
N GLN A 134 26.99 -4.95 17.18
CA GLN A 134 27.53 -3.59 17.02
C GLN A 134 28.37 -3.45 15.72
N GLU A 135 28.65 -4.58 15.07
CA GLU A 135 28.97 -4.73 13.66
C GLU A 135 28.01 -3.97 12.73
N GLN A 136 28.51 -2.79 12.38
CA GLN A 136 28.21 -2.05 11.17
C GLN A 136 26.91 -1.25 11.25
N THR A 137 27.01 -0.07 11.87
CA THR A 137 26.73 1.14 11.09
C THR A 137 27.39 0.97 9.73
N ARG A 138 26.71 0.31 8.78
CA ARG A 138 27.15 0.16 7.40
C ARG A 138 27.45 1.57 6.94
N GLU A 139 28.74 1.88 6.81
CA GLU A 139 29.17 3.16 6.30
C GLU A 139 28.38 3.43 5.03
N VAL A 140 27.76 4.60 4.97
CA VAL A 140 27.07 5.06 3.75
C VAL A 140 28.06 4.85 2.61
N PRO A 141 27.75 4.01 1.60
CA PRO A 141 28.72 3.67 0.57
C PRO A 141 29.26 4.96 -0.06
N ILE A 142 30.54 5.28 0.18
CA ILE A 142 31.14 6.55 -0.27
C ILE A 142 31.01 6.66 -1.80
N ASP A 143 31.15 5.52 -2.48
CA ASP A 143 31.10 5.38 -3.94
C ASP A 143 29.74 4.90 -4.47
N GLY A 144 28.69 4.84 -3.63
CA GLY A 144 27.35 4.44 -4.04
C GLY A 144 26.63 5.48 -4.91
N THR A 145 25.67 5.01 -5.70
CA THR A 145 24.71 5.86 -6.40
C THR A 145 23.93 6.75 -5.41
N PRO A 146 23.36 7.89 -5.84
CA PRO A 146 22.54 8.73 -4.97
C PRO A 146 21.41 7.95 -4.28
N LEU A 147 20.76 7.03 -5.00
CA LEU A 147 19.70 6.19 -4.44
C LEU A 147 20.22 5.23 -3.37
N GLU A 148 21.37 4.59 -3.58
CA GLU A 148 21.98 3.70 -2.58
C GLU A 148 22.38 4.46 -1.30
N LYS A 149 22.82 5.71 -1.44
CA LYS A 149 23.13 6.58 -0.30
C LYS A 149 21.88 6.96 0.49
N VAL A 150 20.79 7.30 -0.21
CA VAL A 150 19.49 7.58 0.41
C VAL A 150 18.92 6.33 1.08
N SER A 151 18.99 5.16 0.43
CA SER A 151 18.64 3.87 1.05
C SER A 151 19.45 3.57 2.30
N ALA A 152 20.77 3.77 2.27
CA ALA A 152 21.62 3.56 3.43
C ALA A 152 21.26 4.51 4.58
N TYR A 153 20.99 5.78 4.27
CA TYR A 153 20.52 6.76 5.25
C TYR A 153 19.23 6.28 5.95
N PHE A 154 18.21 5.90 5.19
CA PHE A 154 16.94 5.47 5.79
C PHE A 154 17.06 4.17 6.57
N ARG A 155 17.87 3.21 6.11
CA ARG A 155 18.15 2.00 6.90
C ARG A 155 18.74 2.32 8.27
N ILE A 156 19.65 3.29 8.35
CA ILE A 156 20.23 3.74 9.62
C ILE A 156 19.17 4.47 10.47
N ALA A 157 18.38 5.36 9.87
CA ALA A 157 17.32 6.08 10.56
C ALA A 157 16.27 5.12 11.15
N PHE A 158 15.85 4.12 10.37
CA PHE A 158 14.89 3.09 10.81
C PHE A 158 15.46 2.25 11.94
N ALA A 159 16.69 1.75 11.81
CA ALA A 159 17.35 0.98 12.87
C ALA A 159 17.46 1.77 14.19
N ARG A 160 17.70 3.08 14.12
CA ARG A 160 17.73 3.96 15.31
C ARG A 160 16.37 4.22 15.92
N ALA A 161 15.32 4.31 15.10
CA ALA A 161 13.95 4.44 15.59
C ALA A 161 13.52 3.13 16.28
N ASP A 162 13.79 1.99 15.65
CA ASP A 162 13.50 0.66 16.19
C ASP A 162 14.22 0.39 17.50
N ALA A 163 15.52 0.70 17.58
CA ALA A 163 16.31 0.53 18.80
C ALA A 163 15.79 1.36 19.98
N ARG A 164 14.99 2.39 19.73
CA ARG A 164 14.35 3.22 20.76
C ARG A 164 12.88 2.86 21.01
N GLY A 165 12.30 1.97 20.20
CA GLY A 165 10.86 1.72 20.20
C GLY A 165 10.04 2.97 19.84
N GLU A 166 10.64 3.93 19.14
CA GLU A 166 10.04 5.22 18.80
C GLU A 166 9.61 5.23 17.33
N ALA A 167 8.60 6.03 17.01
CA ALA A 167 8.31 6.36 15.61
C ALA A 167 9.49 7.11 14.97
N LEU A 168 9.52 7.11 13.64
CA LEU A 168 10.54 7.85 12.89
C LEU A 168 10.57 9.33 13.33
N PRO A 169 11.72 9.94 13.62
CA PRO A 169 11.78 11.37 13.93
C PRO A 169 11.20 12.23 12.81
N ALA A 170 10.59 13.37 13.15
CA ALA A 170 9.92 14.24 12.17
C ALA A 170 10.84 14.66 11.01
N GLU A 171 12.10 14.98 11.29
CA GLU A 171 13.10 15.33 10.27
C GLU A 171 13.37 14.15 9.32
N ASP A 172 13.52 12.93 9.85
CA ASP A 172 13.72 11.73 9.04
C ASP A 172 12.46 11.41 8.20
N ALA A 173 11.27 11.64 8.75
CA ALA A 173 10.01 11.49 8.01
C ALA A 173 9.88 12.53 6.88
N GLN A 174 10.29 13.78 7.08
CA GLN A 174 10.33 14.80 6.03
C GLN A 174 11.33 14.46 4.92
N ASN A 175 12.52 13.96 5.30
CA ASN A 175 13.50 13.47 4.34
C ASN A 175 12.95 12.28 3.53
N LEU A 176 12.24 11.36 4.20
CA LEU A 176 11.57 10.23 3.57
C LEU A 176 10.50 10.69 2.59
N ALA A 177 9.67 11.64 2.99
CA ALA A 177 8.67 12.25 2.12
C ALA A 177 9.28 12.97 0.92
N THR A 178 10.44 13.63 1.06
CA THR A 178 11.19 14.22 -0.07
C THR A 178 11.59 13.14 -1.08
N ALA A 179 12.09 12.00 -0.59
CA ALA A 179 12.49 10.90 -1.45
C ALA A 179 11.28 10.24 -2.14
N LEU A 180 10.15 10.10 -1.44
CA LEU A 180 8.92 9.51 -1.97
C LEU A 180 8.17 10.45 -2.94
N SER A 181 8.15 11.76 -2.68
CA SER A 181 7.50 12.74 -3.56
C SER A 181 8.21 12.85 -4.91
N ALA A 182 9.54 12.74 -4.92
CA ALA A 182 10.32 12.66 -6.16
C ALA A 182 9.92 11.47 -7.05
N LEU A 183 9.30 10.42 -6.48
CA LEU A 183 8.79 9.26 -7.22
C LEU A 183 7.36 9.47 -7.76
N LEU A 184 6.56 10.35 -7.16
CA LEU A 184 5.20 10.66 -7.60
C LEU A 184 5.15 11.58 -8.83
N LEU A 185 6.25 12.30 -9.10
CA LEU A 185 6.37 13.25 -10.22
C LEU A 185 5.38 14.43 -10.21
N ASP A 186 4.65 14.62 -9.10
CA ASP A 186 3.76 15.77 -8.90
C ASP A 186 4.36 16.72 -7.84
N PRO A 187 4.85 17.91 -8.24
CA PRO A 187 5.42 18.89 -7.32
C PRO A 187 4.39 19.48 -6.35
N ASP A 188 3.09 19.37 -6.66
CA ASP A 188 2.00 19.89 -5.82
C ASP A 188 1.37 18.79 -4.93
N SER A 189 2.00 17.60 -4.85
CA SER A 189 1.56 16.51 -3.99
C SER A 189 1.58 16.89 -2.50
N GLU A 190 0.68 16.29 -1.73
CA GLU A 190 0.63 16.50 -0.28
C GLU A 190 1.92 15.99 0.38
N MET A 191 2.56 14.96 -0.18
CA MET A 191 3.85 14.46 0.27
C MET A 191 5.01 15.42 -0.02
N ALA A 192 5.01 16.12 -1.16
CA ALA A 192 5.95 17.23 -1.39
C ALA A 192 5.75 18.36 -0.37
N ARG A 193 4.49 18.71 -0.08
CA ARG A 193 4.16 19.71 0.95
C ARG A 193 4.62 19.28 2.35
N PHE A 194 4.38 18.02 2.72
CA PHE A 194 4.83 17.49 4.01
C PHE A 194 6.34 17.55 4.12
N ALA A 195 7.05 17.16 3.07
CA ALA A 195 8.51 17.25 3.01
C ALA A 195 9.01 18.69 3.27
N ASP A 196 8.38 19.69 2.66
CA ASP A 196 8.80 21.09 2.79
C ASP A 196 8.44 21.72 4.14
N THR A 197 7.25 21.42 4.67
CA THR A 197 6.65 22.18 5.77
C THR A 197 6.48 21.39 7.07
N GLY A 198 6.45 20.06 6.98
CA GLY A 198 6.08 19.17 8.10
C GLY A 198 4.59 19.21 8.47
N ASP A 199 3.79 20.03 7.79
CA ASP A 199 2.34 20.09 7.90
C ASP A 199 1.71 19.48 6.65
N ALA A 200 0.70 18.64 6.83
CA ALA A 200 0.02 17.99 5.74
C ALA A 200 -1.38 17.51 6.14
N ASN A 201 -2.21 17.27 5.13
CA ASN A 201 -3.47 16.58 5.29
C ASN A 201 -3.21 15.06 5.40
N PRO A 202 -3.42 14.43 6.57
CA PRO A 202 -3.09 13.02 6.78
C PRO A 202 -3.89 12.09 5.85
N VAL A 203 -5.13 12.46 5.50
CA VAL A 203 -5.97 11.66 4.60
C VAL A 203 -5.39 11.64 3.19
N ARG A 204 -4.92 12.79 2.69
CA ARG A 204 -4.29 12.88 1.36
C ARG A 204 -2.93 12.18 1.33
N LEU A 205 -2.12 12.33 2.37
CA LEU A 205 -0.85 11.60 2.49
C LEU A 205 -1.06 10.09 2.46
N HIS A 206 -2.06 9.59 3.17
CA HIS A 206 -2.37 8.16 3.14
C HIS A 206 -2.80 7.71 1.73
N GLN A 207 -3.63 8.50 1.03
CA GLN A 207 -4.00 8.20 -0.37
C GLN A 207 -2.78 8.15 -1.30
N GLU A 208 -1.84 9.07 -1.15
CA GLU A 208 -0.60 9.09 -1.92
C GLU A 208 0.31 7.88 -1.61
N CYS A 209 0.39 7.46 -0.34
CA CYS A 209 1.09 6.23 0.05
C CYS A 209 0.45 4.99 -0.62
N GLN A 210 -0.88 4.92 -0.68
CA GLN A 210 -1.58 3.85 -1.38
C GLN A 210 -1.35 3.87 -2.89
N LEU A 211 -1.26 5.05 -3.51
CA LEU A 211 -0.88 5.17 -4.92
C LEU A 211 0.55 4.66 -5.15
N LEU A 212 1.49 5.04 -4.29
CA LEU A 212 2.86 4.53 -4.36
C LEU A 212 2.91 3.01 -4.23
N LYS A 213 2.19 2.40 -3.27
CA LYS A 213 2.17 0.93 -3.10
C LYS A 213 1.74 0.18 -4.36
N ARG A 214 0.80 0.74 -5.12
CA ARG A 214 0.29 0.13 -6.37
C ARG A 214 1.29 0.16 -7.51
N HIS A 215 2.33 0.99 -7.46
CA HIS A 215 3.24 1.20 -8.58
C HIS A 215 4.16 -0.01 -8.85
N GLY A 216 4.27 -0.98 -7.93
CA GLY A 216 5.04 -2.22 -8.16
C GLY A 216 6.55 -1.97 -8.30
N TRP A 217 7.14 -1.29 -7.31
CA TRP A 217 8.54 -0.87 -7.32
C TRP A 217 9.51 -2.05 -7.51
N ARG A 218 10.54 -1.84 -8.35
CA ARG A 218 11.63 -2.80 -8.54
C ARG A 218 12.63 -2.82 -7.40
N THR A 219 12.73 -1.72 -6.66
CA THR A 219 13.62 -1.56 -5.51
C THR A 219 12.89 -1.99 -4.24
N ALA A 220 13.34 -3.08 -3.63
CA ALA A 220 12.73 -3.62 -2.41
C ALA A 220 12.65 -2.59 -1.26
N ASP A 221 13.58 -1.64 -1.22
CA ASP A 221 13.64 -0.61 -0.17
C ASP A 221 12.41 0.32 -0.15
N VAL A 222 11.80 0.62 -1.31
CA VAL A 222 10.71 1.63 -1.38
C VAL A 222 9.44 1.15 -0.67
N GLY A 223 9.16 -0.17 -0.69
CA GLY A 223 8.02 -0.72 0.07
C GLY A 223 8.18 -0.46 1.57
N ALA A 224 9.36 -0.78 2.11
CA ALA A 224 9.69 -0.53 3.51
C ALA A 224 9.66 0.96 3.86
N TRP A 225 10.06 1.85 2.93
CA TRP A 225 9.97 3.29 3.13
C TRP A 225 8.53 3.76 3.32
N ILE A 226 7.63 3.31 2.45
CA ILE A 226 6.22 3.71 2.53
C ILE A 226 5.60 3.20 3.83
N GLU A 227 5.88 1.96 4.22
CA GLU A 227 5.39 1.38 5.48
C GLU A 227 5.88 2.17 6.70
N ARG A 228 7.17 2.52 6.76
CA ARG A 228 7.73 3.33 7.86
C ARG A 228 7.17 4.73 7.89
N PHE A 229 6.90 5.31 6.72
CA PHE A 229 6.27 6.62 6.64
C PHE A 229 4.84 6.58 7.16
N GLU A 230 4.03 5.58 6.78
CA GLU A 230 2.69 5.39 7.31
C GLU A 230 2.66 5.14 8.82
N GLN A 231 3.61 4.36 9.36
CA GLN A 231 3.76 4.18 10.81
C GLN A 231 4.01 5.53 11.51
N HIS A 232 4.87 6.38 10.94
CA HIS A 232 5.10 7.72 11.45
C HIS A 232 3.81 8.55 11.44
N LEU A 233 3.07 8.54 10.34
CA LEU A 233 1.80 9.27 10.23
C LEU A 233 0.76 8.77 11.26
N ALA A 234 0.66 7.45 11.45
CA ALA A 234 -0.25 6.85 12.44
C ALA A 234 0.10 7.25 13.88
N SER A 235 1.39 7.37 14.19
CA SER A 235 1.87 7.78 15.52
C SER A 235 1.58 9.26 15.86
N ARG A 236 1.25 10.08 14.86
CA ARG A 236 1.09 11.52 15.02
C ARG A 236 -0.38 11.95 14.85
N THR A 237 -1.10 11.94 15.97
CA THR A 237 -2.49 12.46 16.05
C THR A 237 -2.59 13.98 15.91
N ASP A 238 -1.47 14.69 16.09
CA ASP A 238 -1.34 16.13 15.98
C ASP A 238 -0.86 16.57 14.58
N LEU A 239 -0.65 15.62 13.65
CA LEU A 239 -0.23 15.93 12.29
C LEU A 239 -1.42 16.43 11.48
N GLY A 240 -1.38 17.73 11.18
CA GLY A 240 -2.19 18.33 10.17
C GLY A 240 -3.12 19.43 10.67
N ARG A 241 -3.38 20.38 9.77
CA ARG A 241 -4.65 21.11 9.75
C ARG A 241 -5.78 20.08 9.85
N GLN A 242 -6.58 20.16 10.92
CA GLN A 242 -7.94 19.61 10.85
C GLN A 242 -8.53 20.11 9.53
N PRO A 243 -9.26 19.28 8.77
CA PRO A 243 -9.88 19.70 7.52
C PRO A 243 -10.64 20.98 7.83
N THR A 244 -10.04 22.11 7.48
CA THR A 244 -10.64 23.42 7.73
C THR A 244 -11.98 23.33 7.04
N ALA A 245 -13.04 23.58 7.81
CA ALA A 245 -14.47 23.52 7.46
C ALA A 245 -14.74 23.23 5.96
N PRO A 246 -15.62 22.26 5.64
CA PRO A 246 -15.79 21.68 4.30
C PRO A 246 -15.64 22.77 3.24
N PRO A 247 -14.75 22.58 2.24
CA PRO A 247 -14.41 23.61 1.27
C PRO A 247 -15.71 24.23 0.78
N THR A 248 -15.93 25.50 1.12
CA THR A 248 -17.19 26.21 0.82
C THR A 248 -17.22 26.68 -0.64
N THR A 249 -16.55 25.93 -1.48
CA THR A 249 -16.44 26.11 -2.92
C THR A 249 -16.41 24.70 -3.47
N GLU A 250 -17.52 24.33 -4.10
CA GLU A 250 -17.76 23.12 -4.90
C GLU A 250 -16.44 22.51 -5.37
N ASP A 251 -16.08 21.34 -4.82
CA ASP A 251 -14.96 20.57 -5.32
C ASP A 251 -15.17 20.43 -6.84
N PRO A 252 -14.28 20.97 -7.69
CA PRO A 252 -14.48 20.93 -9.13
C PRO A 252 -14.61 19.51 -9.66
N LYS A 253 -14.15 18.50 -8.91
CA LYS A 253 -14.36 17.08 -9.21
C LYS A 253 -15.80 16.60 -8.97
N ASN A 254 -16.57 17.31 -8.16
CA ASN A 254 -18.00 17.06 -7.90
C ASN A 254 -18.90 18.03 -8.69
N SER A 255 -18.39 18.67 -9.74
CA SER A 255 -19.24 19.49 -10.59
C SER A 255 -20.30 18.61 -11.26
N PRO A 256 -21.55 19.09 -11.43
CA PRO A 256 -22.60 18.32 -12.10
C PRO A 256 -22.23 17.94 -13.55
N GLN A 257 -21.29 18.67 -14.17
CA GLN A 257 -20.75 18.32 -15.48
C GLN A 257 -19.82 17.11 -15.43
N VAL A 258 -18.98 17.00 -14.41
CA VAL A 258 -18.12 15.82 -14.21
C VAL A 258 -18.99 14.58 -13.95
N GLU A 259 -19.99 14.69 -13.07
CA GLU A 259 -20.93 13.59 -12.83
C GLU A 259 -21.68 13.17 -14.09
N GLN A 260 -22.15 14.13 -14.89
CA GLN A 260 -22.84 13.84 -16.15
C GLN A 260 -21.90 13.21 -17.18
N GLY A 261 -20.66 13.72 -17.32
CA GLY A 261 -19.66 13.14 -18.21
C GLY A 261 -19.30 11.70 -17.83
N ILE A 262 -19.14 11.41 -16.54
CA ILE A 262 -18.93 10.05 -16.03
C ILE A 262 -20.15 9.16 -16.32
N ARG A 263 -21.37 9.68 -16.18
CA ARG A 263 -22.59 8.93 -16.46
C ARG A 263 -22.74 8.57 -17.95
N GLU A 264 -22.37 9.50 -18.83
CA GLU A 264 -22.52 9.31 -20.28
C GLU A 264 -21.38 8.49 -20.91
N ALA A 265 -20.14 8.73 -20.49
CA ALA A 265 -18.94 8.19 -21.14
C ALA A 265 -18.11 7.25 -20.24
N GLY A 266 -18.48 7.07 -18.98
CA GLY A 266 -17.89 6.09 -18.09
C GLY A 266 -16.39 6.27 -17.87
N ASP A 267 -15.66 5.16 -17.98
CA ASP A 267 -14.21 5.11 -17.72
C ASP A 267 -13.39 5.95 -18.70
N ALA A 268 -13.86 6.16 -19.94
CA ALA A 268 -13.17 7.02 -20.90
C ALA A 268 -13.15 8.48 -20.43
N PHE A 269 -14.24 8.95 -19.82
CA PHE A 269 -14.28 10.29 -19.24
C PHE A 269 -13.42 10.37 -17.98
N ARG A 270 -13.41 9.33 -17.13
CA ARG A 270 -12.53 9.27 -15.96
C ARG A 270 -11.06 9.35 -16.36
N ALA A 271 -10.65 8.62 -17.40
CA ALA A 271 -9.30 8.68 -17.97
C ALA A 271 -8.98 10.05 -18.59
N TYR A 272 -9.96 10.72 -19.19
CA TYR A 272 -9.79 12.09 -19.69
C TYR A 272 -9.47 13.08 -18.55
N LEU A 273 -10.14 12.95 -17.40
CA LEU A 273 -9.93 13.82 -16.24
C LEU A 273 -8.57 13.62 -15.55
N THR A 274 -7.83 12.55 -15.87
CA THR A 274 -6.47 12.35 -15.36
C THR A 274 -5.40 13.03 -16.22
N LEU A 275 -5.76 13.59 -17.37
CA LEU A 275 -4.81 14.31 -18.21
C LEU A 275 -4.37 15.62 -17.54
N PRO A 276 -3.07 15.94 -17.51
CA PRO A 276 -2.57 17.17 -16.86
C PRO A 276 -3.12 18.48 -17.46
N SER A 277 -3.52 18.44 -18.72
CA SER A 277 -4.06 19.60 -19.46
C SER A 277 -5.55 19.86 -19.21
N VAL A 278 -6.24 18.94 -18.52
CA VAL A 278 -7.69 18.99 -18.34
C VAL A 278 -8.02 19.58 -16.97
N ASP A 279 -8.72 20.72 -16.99
CA ASP A 279 -9.27 21.35 -15.79
C ASP A 279 -10.74 20.91 -15.59
N PRO A 280 -11.06 20.16 -14.52
CA PRO A 280 -12.42 19.69 -14.24
C PRO A 280 -13.44 20.81 -14.00
N GLY A 281 -12.98 22.04 -13.73
CA GLY A 281 -13.83 23.22 -13.53
C GLY A 281 -14.31 23.89 -14.82
N GLN A 282 -13.87 23.43 -15.99
CA GLN A 282 -14.27 24.01 -17.27
C GLN A 282 -15.74 23.75 -17.59
N THR A 283 -16.44 24.79 -18.05
CA THR A 283 -17.89 24.73 -18.34
C THR A 283 -18.25 23.98 -19.63
N ASP A 284 -17.27 23.66 -20.47
CA ASP A 284 -17.41 22.94 -21.74
C ASP A 284 -16.71 21.57 -21.73
N LEU A 285 -16.44 21.02 -20.55
CA LEU A 285 -15.67 19.79 -20.34
C LEU A 285 -16.17 18.59 -21.17
N SER A 286 -17.48 18.33 -21.17
CA SER A 286 -18.09 17.23 -21.94
C SER A 286 -18.02 17.43 -23.45
N LYS A 287 -17.96 18.68 -23.91
CA LYS A 287 -17.78 18.99 -25.33
C LYS A 287 -16.33 18.73 -25.73
N ARG A 288 -15.38 19.28 -24.97
CA ARG A 288 -13.93 19.08 -25.20
C ARG A 288 -13.56 17.60 -25.21
N TYR A 289 -14.05 16.82 -24.24
CA TYR A 289 -13.89 15.37 -24.23
C TYR A 289 -14.31 14.72 -25.55
N ARG A 290 -15.51 15.03 -26.06
CA ARG A 290 -16.01 14.44 -27.32
C ARG A 290 -15.20 14.88 -28.55
N ASP A 291 -14.68 16.10 -28.53
CA ASP A 291 -13.90 16.64 -29.64
C ASP A 291 -12.49 16.00 -29.73
N VAL A 292 -11.92 15.57 -28.59
CA VAL A 292 -10.57 14.99 -28.54
C VAL A 292 -10.53 13.47 -28.37
N TYR A 293 -11.60 12.84 -27.88
CA TYR A 293 -11.62 11.40 -27.65
C TYR A 293 -11.63 10.62 -28.96
N ILE A 294 -10.62 9.78 -29.15
CA ILE A 294 -10.46 8.95 -30.35
C ILE A 294 -11.09 7.57 -30.14
N GLY A 295 -10.84 6.94 -28.99
CA GLY A 295 -11.32 5.59 -28.73
C GLY A 295 -10.66 4.91 -27.53
N SER A 296 -11.05 3.66 -27.28
CA SER A 296 -10.46 2.80 -26.25
C SER A 296 -10.02 1.47 -26.83
N PHE A 297 -8.87 0.98 -26.37
CA PHE A 297 -8.24 -0.25 -26.85
C PHE A 297 -7.89 -1.16 -25.67
N THR A 298 -7.88 -2.47 -25.90
CA THR A 298 -7.52 -3.47 -24.88
C THR A 298 -6.02 -3.62 -24.70
N SER A 299 -5.24 -3.19 -25.70
CA SER A 299 -3.78 -3.24 -25.68
C SER A 299 -3.17 -2.10 -26.49
N MET A 300 -1.90 -1.79 -26.22
CA MET A 300 -1.14 -0.83 -27.03
C MET A 300 -0.95 -1.34 -28.47
N ASP A 301 -0.80 -2.65 -28.68
CA ASP A 301 -0.67 -3.21 -30.04
C ASP A 301 -1.95 -2.98 -30.88
N GLU A 302 -3.13 -3.19 -30.28
CA GLU A 302 -4.41 -2.90 -30.94
C GLU A 302 -4.55 -1.41 -31.30
N LEU A 303 -4.18 -0.51 -30.37
CA LEU A 303 -4.18 0.93 -30.60
C LEU A 303 -3.34 1.29 -31.82
N VAL A 304 -2.10 0.82 -31.86
CA VAL A 304 -1.17 1.15 -32.95
C VAL A 304 -1.63 0.52 -34.26
N ASP A 305 -2.13 -0.73 -34.23
CA ASP A 305 -2.65 -1.38 -35.43
C ASP A 305 -3.83 -0.62 -36.05
N VAL A 306 -4.72 -0.07 -35.23
CA VAL A 306 -5.90 0.69 -35.69
C VAL A 306 -5.53 2.12 -36.10
N LEU A 307 -4.78 2.87 -35.28
CA LEU A 307 -4.57 4.31 -35.50
C LEU A 307 -3.48 4.62 -36.53
N ALA A 308 -2.46 3.77 -36.66
CA ALA A 308 -1.39 3.96 -37.64
C ALA A 308 -1.64 3.18 -38.95
N ASP A 309 -2.81 2.54 -39.10
CA ASP A 309 -3.16 1.69 -40.25
C ASP A 309 -2.03 0.70 -40.61
N ILE A 310 -1.44 0.11 -39.57
CA ILE A 310 -0.28 -0.78 -39.70
C ILE A 310 -0.58 -1.98 -40.59
N PRO A 311 -1.75 -2.63 -40.56
CA PRO A 311 -2.04 -3.75 -41.45
C PRO A 311 -1.87 -3.38 -42.92
N THR A 312 -2.32 -2.18 -43.32
CA THR A 312 -2.17 -1.66 -44.68
C THR A 312 -0.70 -1.36 -45.01
N ALA A 313 0.00 -0.66 -44.11
CA ALA A 313 1.43 -0.37 -44.28
C ALA A 313 2.27 -1.66 -44.36
N MET A 314 1.98 -2.65 -43.53
CA MET A 314 2.67 -3.95 -43.52
C MET A 314 2.41 -4.76 -44.77
N THR A 315 1.19 -4.69 -45.32
CA THR A 315 0.87 -5.32 -46.60
C THR A 315 1.73 -4.72 -47.72
N ALA A 316 1.88 -3.39 -47.74
CA ALA A 316 2.72 -2.70 -48.71
C ALA A 316 4.22 -3.01 -48.54
N ILE A 317 4.73 -2.98 -47.31
CA ILE A 317 6.13 -3.30 -46.98
C ILE A 317 6.45 -4.76 -47.34
N ARG A 318 5.56 -5.70 -47.02
CA ARG A 318 5.76 -7.12 -47.33
C ARG A 318 5.76 -7.37 -48.83
N ALA A 319 4.81 -6.79 -49.58
CA ALA A 319 4.78 -6.91 -51.04
C ALA A 319 6.08 -6.37 -51.69
N ALA A 320 6.62 -5.25 -51.18
CA ALA A 320 7.90 -4.72 -51.64
C ALA A 320 9.08 -5.64 -51.28
N ALA A 321 9.12 -6.15 -50.04
CA ALA A 321 10.17 -7.04 -49.56
C ALA A 321 10.18 -8.40 -50.30
N GLU A 322 9.01 -8.95 -50.62
CA GLU A 322 8.87 -10.14 -51.47
C GLU A 322 9.48 -9.92 -52.86
N GLY A 323 9.23 -8.75 -53.47
CA GLY A 323 9.84 -8.37 -54.75
C GLY A 323 11.37 -8.33 -54.75
N TRP A 324 11.98 -8.18 -53.58
CA TRP A 324 13.44 -8.16 -53.39
C TRP A 324 14.02 -9.44 -52.78
N GLY A 325 13.19 -10.43 -52.44
CA GLY A 325 13.63 -11.64 -51.74
C GLY A 325 14.05 -11.38 -50.28
N LEU A 326 13.52 -10.33 -49.65
CA LEU A 326 13.85 -9.89 -48.29
C LEU A 326 12.70 -10.07 -47.29
N ALA A 327 11.63 -10.77 -47.66
CA ALA A 327 10.42 -10.86 -46.85
C ALA A 327 10.67 -11.34 -45.41
N ASP A 328 11.61 -12.27 -45.21
CA ASP A 328 11.95 -12.84 -43.89
C ASP A 328 12.85 -11.93 -43.04
N TYR A 329 13.41 -10.86 -43.61
CA TYR A 329 14.36 -9.96 -42.96
C TYR A 329 13.73 -8.62 -42.51
N VAL A 330 12.45 -8.40 -42.81
CA VAL A 330 11.77 -7.14 -42.50
C VAL A 330 10.76 -7.36 -41.39
N SER A 331 11.01 -6.72 -40.24
CA SER A 331 10.10 -6.68 -39.09
C SER A 331 9.86 -5.25 -38.64
N LEU A 332 8.63 -4.96 -38.23
CA LEU A 332 8.32 -3.70 -37.57
C LEU A 332 8.88 -3.68 -36.14
N ASP A 333 9.54 -2.57 -35.82
CA ASP A 333 9.96 -2.26 -34.47
C ASP A 333 8.74 -1.76 -33.67
N ARG A 334 8.06 -2.70 -33.00
CA ARG A 334 6.83 -2.42 -32.23
C ARG A 334 7.07 -1.42 -31.10
N GLN A 335 8.24 -1.44 -30.46
CA GLN A 335 8.55 -0.51 -29.37
C GLN A 335 8.65 0.93 -29.86
N LYS A 336 9.27 1.16 -31.04
CA LYS A 336 9.29 2.49 -31.65
C LYS A 336 7.90 2.98 -32.01
N LEU A 337 7.04 2.10 -32.49
CA LEU A 337 5.65 2.45 -32.81
C LEU A 337 4.84 2.82 -31.57
N HIS A 338 5.01 2.10 -30.45
CA HIS A 338 4.39 2.45 -29.17
C HIS A 338 4.87 3.81 -28.66
N ALA A 339 6.18 4.09 -28.77
CA ALA A 339 6.75 5.38 -28.40
C ALA A 339 6.19 6.51 -29.26
N MET A 340 6.17 6.32 -30.58
CA MET A 340 5.59 7.27 -31.54
C MET A 340 4.10 7.53 -31.26
N ALA A 341 3.34 6.51 -30.90
CA ALA A 341 1.93 6.66 -30.54
C ALA A 341 1.75 7.54 -29.29
N ARG A 342 2.54 7.33 -28.24
CA ARG A 342 2.52 8.18 -27.03
C ARG A 342 3.04 9.60 -27.29
N GLU A 343 3.91 9.78 -28.27
CA GLU A 343 4.35 11.10 -28.71
C GLU A 343 3.25 11.83 -29.47
N THR A 344 2.49 11.13 -30.31
CA THR A 344 1.45 11.70 -31.18
C THR A 344 0.14 11.96 -30.44
N TRP A 345 -0.24 11.08 -29.51
CA TRP A 345 -1.52 11.12 -28.79
C TRP A 345 -1.33 11.08 -27.28
N ASP A 346 -2.32 11.59 -26.55
CA ASP A 346 -2.41 11.39 -25.12
C ASP A 346 -3.05 10.01 -24.86
N VAL A 347 -2.25 9.07 -24.34
CA VAL A 347 -2.67 7.69 -24.08
C VAL A 347 -2.69 7.46 -22.57
N VAL A 348 -3.88 7.21 -22.03
CA VAL A 348 -4.10 6.93 -20.60
C VAL A 348 -4.47 5.48 -20.40
N GLU A 349 -3.72 4.77 -19.56
CA GLU A 349 -4.07 3.43 -19.12
C GLU A 349 -4.97 3.52 -17.89
N PHE A 350 -6.19 3.00 -17.99
CA PHE A 350 -7.17 3.05 -16.91
C PHE A 350 -8.01 1.77 -16.91
N HIS A 351 -8.09 1.10 -15.75
CA HIS A 351 -8.80 -0.18 -15.58
C HIS A 351 -8.46 -1.24 -16.65
N GLY A 352 -7.18 -1.36 -17.02
CA GLY A 352 -6.71 -2.37 -17.99
C GLY A 352 -7.08 -2.08 -19.45
N LYS A 353 -7.47 -0.84 -19.78
CA LYS A 353 -7.68 -0.36 -21.15
C LYS A 353 -6.86 0.89 -21.43
N PHE A 354 -6.56 1.12 -22.70
CA PHE A 354 -5.89 2.32 -23.20
C PHE A 354 -6.92 3.27 -23.81
N TYR A 355 -7.09 4.45 -23.23
CA TYR A 355 -7.94 5.51 -23.75
C TYR A 355 -7.07 6.53 -24.47
N VAL A 356 -7.48 6.94 -25.68
CA VAL A 356 -6.67 7.77 -26.56
C VAL A 356 -7.38 9.08 -26.84
N PHE A 357 -6.63 10.17 -26.69
CA PHE A 357 -7.09 11.54 -26.90
C PHE A 357 -6.16 12.28 -27.85
N MET A 358 -6.72 13.16 -28.66
CA MET A 358 -5.96 14.14 -29.43
C MET A 358 -5.30 15.14 -28.46
N LYS A 359 -4.00 15.40 -28.69
CA LYS A 359 -3.22 16.41 -27.97
C LYS A 359 -3.64 17.84 -28.34
#